data_AF-A0AA97FF31-F1
#
_entry.id   AF-A0AA97FF31-F1
#
_cell.length_a   1.000
_cell.length_b   1.000
_cell.length_c   1.000
_cell.angle_alpha   90.00
_cell.angle_beta   90.00
_cell.angle_gamma   90.00
#
_symmetry.space_group_name_H-M   'P 1'
#
loop_
_entity.id
_entity.type
_entity.pdbx_description
1 polymer ?
#
loop_
_entity_poly.entity_id
_entity_poly.type
_entity_poly.pdbx_seq_one_letter_code
_entity_poly.pdbx_strand_id
1 'polypeptide(L)'
;MEDIDVMLIKFTHLIKKNGWIPFVHLFLFILMIFFCLCSGCTSWTNNENNTLDKGTVTPDELTNTYDKKLDETVAPEKSTGESKSLKETFRGYSEYILELFPDFIPKTVENTIPWEGADATFPNKTIYTYEHIKTKSSSTVYTARINAETGKIRTVYRSSGFVYPDGSVNITFDDAESIAKTFITKALGESPGNLFPAIISSGYTENLTELKQKGKAPEILVHYLITHNELPCHAATLLVFIDSITGKVVECHFTIPDLQNLTFASEVPDVTFDEAKKIVESQINEEYPGEAQNLDITCKDKTGGIYKEEKSGTADPFWDTGMPVYSDNTLPVRLIWFLEMESKTGNVGDNSYYNSYSIVDAHTGEVLRLSYKGIQIDYLKKYFQ
;
A
#
# COMPACT_ATOMS: atom_id res chain seq x y z
N MET A 1 4.10 -23.53 -54.27
CA MET A 1 2.82 -22.84 -54.09
C MET A 1 1.75 -23.82 -54.55
N GLU A 2 1.06 -24.48 -53.61
CA GLU A 2 -0.09 -25.33 -53.97
C GLU A 2 -1.27 -24.41 -54.34
N ASP A 3 -1.98 -24.76 -55.40
CA ASP A 3 -3.12 -24.00 -55.94
C ASP A 3 -4.24 -23.88 -54.90
N ILE A 4 -4.80 -22.69 -54.77
CA ILE A 4 -5.84 -22.37 -53.78
C ILE A 4 -7.05 -23.30 -53.92
N ASP A 5 -7.37 -23.72 -55.15
CA ASP A 5 -8.46 -24.64 -55.44
C ASP A 5 -8.21 -26.06 -54.91
N VAL A 6 -6.95 -26.52 -54.90
CA VAL A 6 -6.56 -27.82 -54.33
C VAL A 6 -6.66 -27.79 -52.80
N MET A 7 -6.36 -26.64 -52.19
CA MET A 7 -6.54 -26.44 -50.75
C MET A 7 -8.03 -26.47 -50.37
N LEU A 8 -8.90 -25.79 -51.13
CA LEU A 8 -10.35 -25.75 -50.88
C LEU A 8 -11.03 -27.12 -51.01
N ILE A 9 -10.58 -27.95 -51.95
CA ILE A 9 -11.11 -29.32 -52.11
C ILE A 9 -10.65 -30.23 -50.97
N LYS A 10 -9.38 -30.15 -50.54
CA LYS A 10 -8.89 -30.90 -49.37
C LYS A 10 -9.61 -30.45 -48.07
N PHE A 11 -9.90 -29.17 -47.95
CA PHE A 11 -10.57 -28.58 -46.80
C PHE A 11 -12.04 -29.01 -46.67
N THR A 12 -12.78 -29.02 -47.78
CA THR A 12 -14.17 -29.50 -47.80
C THR A 12 -14.29 -31.01 -47.54
N HIS A 13 -13.28 -31.80 -47.93
CA HIS A 13 -13.23 -33.23 -47.60
C HIS A 13 -12.96 -33.50 -46.12
N LEU A 14 -12.15 -32.66 -45.46
CA LEU A 14 -11.85 -32.76 -44.03
C LEU A 14 -13.09 -32.47 -43.15
N ILE A 15 -13.89 -31.47 -43.53
CA ILE A 15 -15.12 -31.06 -42.83
C ILE A 15 -16.19 -32.17 -42.90
N LYS A 16 -16.28 -32.89 -44.03
CA LYS A 16 -17.22 -34.01 -44.19
C LYS A 16 -16.87 -35.23 -43.33
N LYS A 17 -15.58 -35.44 -43.03
CA LYS A 17 -15.10 -36.66 -42.37
C LYS A 17 -15.12 -36.60 -40.84
N ASN A 18 -14.98 -35.41 -40.25
CA ASN A 18 -14.77 -35.25 -38.80
C ASN A 18 -15.94 -34.56 -38.05
N GLY A 19 -17.07 -34.31 -38.72
CA GLY A 19 -18.24 -33.66 -38.14
C GLY A 19 -18.08 -32.15 -37.96
N TRP A 20 -19.20 -31.42 -37.88
CA TRP A 20 -19.23 -29.95 -37.82
C TRP A 20 -18.80 -29.35 -36.47
N ILE A 21 -18.87 -30.14 -35.39
CA ILE A 21 -18.73 -29.66 -34.00
C ILE A 21 -17.30 -29.17 -33.65
N PRO A 22 -16.20 -29.85 -34.06
CA PRO A 22 -14.85 -29.38 -33.76
C PRO A 22 -14.51 -28.07 -34.50
N PHE A 23 -15.14 -27.82 -35.64
CA PHE A 23 -14.87 -26.67 -36.49
C PHE A 23 -15.46 -25.39 -35.93
N VAL A 24 -16.67 -25.46 -35.35
CA VAL A 24 -17.30 -24.33 -34.67
C VAL A 24 -16.47 -23.90 -33.46
N HIS A 25 -15.94 -24.86 -32.69
CA HIS A 25 -15.08 -24.55 -31.54
C HIS A 25 -13.73 -23.94 -31.94
N LEU A 26 -13.11 -24.42 -33.03
CA LEU A 26 -11.87 -23.84 -33.54
C LEU A 26 -12.08 -22.42 -34.09
N PHE A 27 -13.20 -22.19 -34.79
CA PHE A 27 -13.56 -20.86 -35.31
C PHE A 27 -13.87 -19.87 -34.18
N LEU A 28 -14.60 -20.28 -33.15
CA LEU A 28 -14.85 -19.47 -31.95
C LEU A 28 -13.57 -19.15 -31.19
N PHE A 29 -12.65 -20.12 -31.09
CA PHE A 29 -11.36 -19.91 -30.45
C PHE A 29 -10.49 -18.88 -31.20
N ILE A 30 -10.47 -18.93 -32.54
CA ILE A 30 -9.76 -17.95 -33.36
C ILE A 30 -10.41 -16.56 -33.25
N LEU A 31 -11.74 -16.47 -33.22
CA LEU A 31 -12.48 -15.22 -33.00
C LEU A 31 -12.17 -14.59 -31.64
N MET A 32 -12.05 -15.41 -30.60
CA MET A 32 -11.69 -14.95 -29.25
C MET A 32 -10.27 -14.38 -29.22
N ILE A 33 -9.31 -15.02 -29.90
CA ILE A 33 -7.94 -14.50 -30.04
C ILE A 33 -7.93 -13.16 -30.77
N PHE A 34 -8.73 -13.01 -31.84
CA PHE A 34 -8.88 -11.72 -32.54
C PHE A 34 -9.49 -10.63 -31.66
N PHE A 35 -10.50 -10.94 -30.84
CA PHE A 35 -11.07 -10.00 -29.87
C PHE A 35 -10.05 -9.56 -28.82
N CYS A 36 -9.22 -10.49 -28.31
CA CYS A 36 -8.16 -10.18 -27.36
C CYS A 36 -7.05 -9.30 -27.97
N LEU A 37 -6.73 -9.49 -29.24
CA LEU A 37 -5.70 -8.70 -29.93
C LEU A 37 -6.20 -7.31 -30.37
N CYS A 38 -7.49 -7.14 -30.64
CA CYS A 38 -8.09 -5.84 -30.98
C CYS A 38 -8.47 -4.97 -29.75
N SER A 39 -8.47 -5.53 -28.55
CA SER A 39 -8.75 -4.79 -27.30
C SER A 39 -7.53 -4.03 -26.74
N GLY A 40 -6.35 -4.22 -27.33
CA GLY A 40 -5.07 -3.67 -26.87
C GLY A 40 -4.67 -2.31 -27.43
N CYS A 41 -5.57 -1.56 -28.09
CA CYS A 41 -5.29 -0.23 -28.63
C CYS A 41 -6.52 0.68 -28.55
N THR A 42 -6.80 1.24 -27.38
CA THR A 42 -7.37 2.60 -27.25
C THR A 42 -6.64 3.32 -26.12
N SER A 43 -5.50 3.92 -26.47
CA SER A 43 -4.99 5.07 -25.74
C SER A 43 -5.94 6.24 -26.02
N TRP A 44 -6.74 6.64 -25.03
CA TRP A 44 -7.52 7.87 -25.12
C TRP A 44 -6.99 8.88 -24.11
N THR A 45 -6.25 9.84 -24.67
CA THR A 45 -5.93 11.15 -24.10
C THR A 45 -7.13 12.08 -24.28
N ASN A 46 -7.53 12.77 -23.21
CA ASN A 46 -8.30 14.03 -23.16
C ASN A 46 -8.22 14.45 -21.67
N ASN A 47 -7.60 15.52 -21.19
CA ASN A 47 -7.37 16.87 -21.69
C ASN A 47 -8.62 17.56 -22.21
N GLU A 48 -9.50 17.97 -21.29
CA GLU A 48 -10.45 19.06 -21.52
C GLU A 48 -10.06 20.25 -20.65
N ASN A 49 -9.60 21.28 -21.36
CA ASN A 49 -9.43 22.63 -20.86
C ASN A 49 -10.77 23.25 -20.50
N ASN A 50 -10.72 24.03 -19.43
CA ASN A 50 -11.62 25.12 -19.09
C ASN A 50 -12.11 25.89 -20.32
N THR A 51 -13.42 25.96 -20.49
CA THR A 51 -14.09 26.97 -21.29
C THR A 51 -14.28 28.21 -20.42
N LEU A 52 -13.40 29.20 -20.59
CA LEU A 52 -13.73 30.58 -20.26
C LEU A 52 -14.06 31.32 -21.56
N ASP A 53 -15.21 31.97 -21.51
CA ASP A 53 -15.90 32.66 -22.58
C ASP A 53 -15.13 33.89 -23.11
N LYS A 54 -15.53 34.27 -24.31
CA LYS A 54 -14.93 35.16 -25.31
C LYS A 54 -14.67 36.60 -24.84
N GLY A 55 -13.54 37.13 -25.30
CA GLY A 55 -13.25 38.55 -25.42
C GLY A 55 -12.37 38.84 -26.64
N THR A 56 -13.00 39.35 -27.68
CA THR A 56 -12.55 39.64 -29.05
C THR A 56 -11.40 40.68 -29.13
N VAL A 57 -10.32 40.43 -29.88
CA VAL A 57 -9.62 41.41 -30.75
C VAL A 57 -8.92 40.70 -31.92
N THR A 58 -9.02 41.31 -33.09
CA THR A 58 -8.64 40.91 -34.46
C THR A 58 -7.13 40.73 -34.74
N PRO A 59 -6.80 40.02 -35.86
CA PRO A 59 -5.45 39.65 -36.27
C PRO A 59 -4.82 40.68 -37.21
N ASP A 60 -3.51 40.90 -37.13
CA ASP A 60 -2.76 41.47 -38.26
C ASP A 60 -1.31 40.97 -38.30
N GLU A 61 -0.90 40.71 -39.55
CA GLU A 61 0.47 40.59 -40.08
C GLU A 61 1.25 39.27 -39.95
N LEU A 62 0.88 38.37 -40.87
CA LEU A 62 1.76 37.71 -41.85
C LEU A 62 3.15 38.35 -42.07
N THR A 63 4.20 37.52 -42.02
CA THR A 63 5.23 37.30 -43.08
C THR A 63 6.18 36.18 -42.60
N ASN A 64 6.24 35.00 -43.26
CA ASN A 64 7.15 34.63 -44.37
C ASN A 64 8.64 34.90 -44.06
N THR A 65 9.65 34.02 -44.18
CA THR A 65 9.84 32.67 -44.77
C THR A 65 11.29 32.24 -44.44
N TYR A 66 11.49 30.96 -44.06
CA TYR A 66 12.71 30.08 -44.13
C TYR A 66 14.14 30.67 -44.09
N ASP A 67 15.01 30.19 -43.19
CA ASP A 67 15.85 28.98 -43.40
C ASP A 67 16.91 28.78 -42.28
N LYS A 68 17.02 27.53 -41.81
CA LYS A 68 18.25 26.81 -41.42
C LYS A 68 19.22 27.45 -40.39
N LYS A 69 19.07 27.02 -39.14
CA LYS A 69 20.23 26.58 -38.33
C LYS A 69 19.78 25.58 -37.26
N LEU A 70 20.43 24.41 -37.28
CA LEU A 70 20.41 23.44 -36.20
C LEU A 70 21.12 24.12 -35.03
N ASP A 71 20.37 24.67 -34.07
CA ASP A 71 20.88 25.06 -32.77
C ASP A 71 20.15 24.24 -31.73
N GLU A 72 20.95 23.67 -30.83
CA GLU A 72 20.57 22.83 -29.72
C GLU A 72 19.38 23.42 -28.97
N THR A 73 18.22 22.78 -29.07
CA THR A 73 17.14 23.00 -28.12
C THR A 73 17.62 22.43 -26.79
N VAL A 74 18.25 23.30 -26.01
CA VAL A 74 18.53 23.16 -24.59
C VAL A 74 17.27 22.59 -23.94
N ALA A 75 17.32 21.30 -23.59
CA ALA A 75 16.43 20.74 -22.60
C ALA A 75 16.50 21.66 -21.38
N PRO A 76 15.37 21.98 -20.72
CA PRO A 76 15.41 22.87 -19.57
C PRO A 76 16.43 22.29 -18.59
N GLU A 77 17.53 23.01 -18.38
CA GLU A 77 18.48 22.69 -17.33
C GLU A 77 17.66 22.64 -16.05
N LYS A 78 17.47 21.43 -15.51
CA LYS A 78 17.10 21.25 -14.11
C LYS A 78 18.16 22.03 -13.34
N SER A 79 17.78 23.21 -12.88
CA SER A 79 18.58 24.10 -12.05
C SER A 79 19.11 23.30 -10.86
N THR A 80 20.32 22.77 -10.99
CA THR A 80 21.09 22.17 -9.90
C THR A 80 21.85 23.28 -9.20
N GLY A 81 21.10 24.25 -8.66
CA GLY A 81 21.57 25.20 -7.66
C GLY A 81 21.66 24.53 -6.28
N GLU A 82 22.18 23.32 -6.21
CA GLU A 82 22.33 22.62 -4.92
C GLU A 82 23.43 23.31 -4.12
N SER A 83 23.03 23.95 -3.02
CA SER A 83 23.98 24.49 -2.05
C SER A 83 24.89 23.35 -1.56
N LYS A 84 26.16 23.65 -1.28
CA LYS A 84 27.13 22.68 -0.76
C LYS A 84 26.58 21.91 0.47
N SER A 85 25.72 22.55 1.26
CA SER A 85 25.02 21.96 2.40
C SER A 85 24.09 20.81 2.01
N LEU A 86 23.27 20.96 0.95
CA LEU A 86 22.32 19.92 0.52
C LEU A 86 23.04 18.67 0.01
N LYS A 87 24.13 18.83 -0.74
CA LYS A 87 24.94 17.70 -1.20
C LYS A 87 25.55 16.91 -0.05
N GLU A 88 26.05 17.59 0.97
CA GLU A 88 26.59 16.95 2.16
C GLU A 88 25.49 16.22 2.95
N THR A 89 24.28 16.81 3.06
CA THR A 89 23.10 16.17 3.66
C THR A 89 22.69 14.90 2.91
N PHE A 90 22.53 14.96 1.59
CA PHE A 90 22.11 13.79 0.80
C PHE A 90 23.16 12.68 0.79
N ARG A 91 24.45 13.02 0.84
CA ARG A 91 25.51 12.02 1.04
C ARG A 91 25.35 11.31 2.38
N GLY A 92 25.07 12.05 3.46
CA GLY A 92 24.81 11.46 4.77
C GLY A 92 23.62 10.51 4.77
N TYR A 93 22.55 10.86 4.06
CA TYR A 93 21.38 9.97 3.88
C TYR A 93 21.72 8.71 3.07
N SER A 94 22.49 8.83 1.99
CA SER A 94 22.93 7.67 1.21
C SER A 94 23.82 6.73 2.04
N GLU A 95 24.77 7.27 2.80
CA GLU A 95 25.62 6.50 3.73
C GLU A 95 24.76 5.77 4.78
N TYR A 96 23.79 6.47 5.36
CA TYR A 96 22.86 5.90 6.34
C TYR A 96 21.99 4.77 5.76
N ILE A 97 21.45 4.94 4.55
CA ILE A 97 20.70 3.87 3.86
C ILE A 97 21.58 2.64 3.65
N LEU A 98 22.83 2.81 3.23
CA LEU A 98 23.77 1.71 3.00
C LEU A 98 24.20 1.04 4.31
N GLU A 99 24.24 1.78 5.42
CA GLU A 99 24.50 1.23 6.74
C GLU A 99 23.36 0.33 7.24
N LEU A 100 22.11 0.70 6.96
CA LEU A 100 20.93 -0.10 7.29
C LEU A 100 20.73 -1.27 6.33
N PHE A 101 21.03 -1.09 5.04
CA PHE A 101 20.82 -2.06 3.98
C PHE A 101 22.14 -2.33 3.21
N PRO A 102 23.08 -3.10 3.81
CA PRO A 102 24.42 -3.30 3.24
C PRO A 102 24.43 -4.10 1.92
N ASP A 103 23.32 -4.74 1.57
CA ASP A 103 23.17 -5.47 0.31
C ASP A 103 22.91 -4.54 -0.89
N PHE A 104 22.54 -3.27 -0.66
CA PHE A 104 22.38 -2.30 -1.72
C PHE A 104 23.71 -2.00 -2.43
N ILE A 105 23.62 -1.74 -3.73
CA ILE A 105 24.78 -1.35 -4.54
C ILE A 105 25.03 0.15 -4.31
N PRO A 106 26.18 0.57 -3.75
CA PRO A 106 26.43 1.96 -3.36
C PRO A 106 26.18 2.97 -4.49
N LYS A 107 26.63 2.65 -5.71
CA LYS A 107 26.46 3.50 -6.90
C LYS A 107 25.01 3.80 -7.28
N THR A 108 24.04 3.02 -6.80
CA THR A 108 22.59 3.22 -7.06
C THR A 108 21.90 4.08 -5.99
N VAL A 109 22.61 4.39 -4.90
CA VAL A 109 22.12 5.24 -3.80
C VAL A 109 22.91 6.55 -3.76
N GLU A 110 24.24 6.50 -3.88
CA GLU A 110 25.14 7.67 -3.76
C GLU A 110 25.06 8.63 -4.96
N ASN A 111 24.75 8.11 -6.16
CA ASN A 111 24.64 8.92 -7.38
C ASN A 111 23.22 9.42 -7.65
N THR A 112 22.29 9.15 -6.74
CA THR A 112 20.88 9.48 -6.91
C THR A 112 20.57 10.73 -6.11
N ILE A 113 20.18 11.80 -6.81
CA ILE A 113 19.58 12.97 -6.16
C ILE A 113 18.15 12.56 -5.78
N PRO A 114 17.78 12.56 -4.50
CA PRO A 114 16.45 12.16 -4.11
C PRO A 114 15.40 13.16 -4.60
N TRP A 115 14.21 12.67 -4.91
CA TRP A 115 13.06 13.52 -5.16
C TRP A 115 12.43 13.95 -3.82
N GLU A 116 12.08 15.23 -3.70
CA GLU A 116 11.40 15.79 -2.54
C GLU A 116 9.88 15.80 -2.74
N GLY A 117 9.14 15.34 -1.74
CA GLY A 117 7.68 15.41 -1.74
C GLY A 117 7.07 15.30 -0.36
N ALA A 118 5.74 15.41 -0.29
CA ALA A 118 5.00 15.24 0.96
C ALA A 118 4.84 13.74 1.32
N ASP A 119 4.85 13.44 2.63
CA ASP A 119 4.45 12.13 3.13
C ASP A 119 2.95 11.93 2.89
N ALA A 120 2.57 10.81 2.29
CA ALA A 120 1.16 10.51 1.98
C ALA A 120 0.32 10.25 3.25
N THR A 121 0.95 9.85 4.35
CA THR A 121 0.29 9.66 5.65
C THR A 121 0.32 10.94 6.49
N PHE A 122 1.40 11.73 6.37
CA PHE A 122 1.60 12.99 7.09
C PHE A 122 1.90 14.14 6.12
N PRO A 123 0.88 14.72 5.45
CA PRO A 123 1.10 15.69 4.35
C PRO A 123 1.92 16.93 4.73
N ASN A 124 2.00 17.24 6.03
CA ASN A 124 2.83 18.32 6.59
C ASN A 124 4.32 17.94 6.77
N LYS A 125 4.71 16.71 6.44
CA LYS A 125 6.09 16.22 6.52
C LYS A 125 6.70 16.08 5.13
N THR A 126 7.91 16.59 4.99
CA THR A 126 8.72 16.44 3.78
C THR A 126 9.52 15.13 3.81
N ILE A 127 9.53 14.44 2.68
CA ILE A 127 10.23 13.17 2.46
C ILE A 127 11.17 13.30 1.27
N TYR A 128 12.39 12.77 1.41
CA TYR A 128 13.33 12.56 0.31
C TYR A 128 13.26 11.10 -0.16
N THR A 129 13.01 10.91 -1.45
CA THR A 129 12.79 9.59 -2.07
C THR A 129 13.94 9.22 -3.00
N TYR A 130 14.57 8.09 -2.72
CA TYR A 130 15.61 7.46 -3.53
C TYR A 130 15.00 6.29 -4.29
N GLU A 131 14.93 6.40 -5.61
CA GLU A 131 14.36 5.38 -6.48
C GLU A 131 15.43 4.56 -7.19
N HIS A 132 15.01 3.43 -7.77
CA HIS A 132 15.85 2.57 -8.60
C HIS A 132 17.08 1.99 -7.89
N ILE A 133 17.00 1.83 -6.57
CA ILE A 133 18.05 1.21 -5.75
C ILE A 133 18.11 -0.28 -6.09
N LYS A 134 19.31 -0.80 -6.35
CA LYS A 134 19.51 -2.22 -6.69
C LYS A 134 20.27 -2.94 -5.60
N THR A 135 20.04 -4.24 -5.46
CA THR A 135 20.80 -5.09 -4.56
C THR A 135 21.93 -5.82 -5.29
N LYS A 136 22.92 -6.29 -4.54
CA LYS A 136 24.01 -7.15 -5.04
C LYS A 136 23.51 -8.57 -5.32
N SER A 137 22.53 -9.01 -4.54
CA SER A 137 22.03 -10.39 -4.52
C SER A 137 20.87 -10.68 -5.47
N SER A 138 20.19 -9.65 -6.00
CA SER A 138 18.96 -9.85 -6.77
C SER A 138 18.75 -8.78 -7.84
N SER A 139 17.85 -9.05 -8.78
CA SER A 139 17.36 -8.06 -9.75
C SER A 139 16.28 -7.13 -9.18
N THR A 140 15.91 -7.30 -7.91
CA THR A 140 14.86 -6.52 -7.26
C THR A 140 15.27 -5.06 -7.15
N VAL A 141 14.32 -4.18 -7.48
CA VAL A 141 14.50 -2.74 -7.42
C VAL A 141 13.74 -2.21 -6.21
N TYR A 142 14.38 -1.31 -5.47
CA TYR A 142 13.86 -0.74 -4.23
C TYR A 142 13.68 0.78 -4.35
N THR A 143 12.80 1.28 -3.51
CA THR A 143 12.65 2.70 -3.18
C THR A 143 12.89 2.89 -1.69
N ALA A 144 13.70 3.88 -1.33
CA ALA A 144 13.92 4.29 0.05
C ALA A 144 13.41 5.71 0.27
N ARG A 145 12.76 5.96 1.41
CA ARG A 145 12.18 7.25 1.78
C ARG A 145 12.74 7.69 3.12
N ILE A 146 13.28 8.90 3.18
CA ILE A 146 13.89 9.51 4.37
C ILE A 146 13.05 10.70 4.80
N ASN A 147 12.76 10.81 6.10
CA ASN A 147 12.14 12.01 6.66
C ASN A 147 13.15 13.16 6.62
N ALA A 148 12.79 14.27 5.97
CA ALA A 148 13.69 15.39 5.73
C ALA A 148 14.10 16.13 7.01
N GLU A 149 13.25 16.15 8.04
CA GLU A 149 13.49 16.83 9.31
C GLU A 149 14.41 16.02 10.22
N THR A 150 14.19 14.70 10.30
CA THR A 150 14.92 13.82 11.23
C THR A 150 16.11 13.13 10.59
N GLY A 151 16.18 13.07 9.26
CA GLY A 151 17.16 12.29 8.52
C GLY A 151 17.01 10.77 8.71
N LYS A 152 15.90 10.30 9.28
CA LYS A 152 15.65 8.88 9.56
C LYS A 152 14.84 8.21 8.47
N ILE A 153 15.00 6.88 8.37
CA ILE A 153 14.28 6.07 7.39
C ILE A 153 12.80 6.04 7.72
N ARG A 154 11.96 6.30 6.72
CA ARG A 154 10.50 6.24 6.80
C ARG A 154 10.01 4.93 6.20
N THR A 155 10.46 4.60 5.00
CA THR A 155 10.17 3.33 4.35
C THR A 155 11.32 2.87 3.46
N VAL A 156 11.47 1.56 3.32
CA VAL A 156 12.20 0.90 2.24
C VAL A 156 11.32 -0.21 1.72
N TYR A 157 11.00 -0.19 0.43
CA TYR A 157 10.12 -1.18 -0.19
C TYR A 157 10.55 -1.51 -1.61
N ARG A 158 10.21 -2.71 -2.05
CA ARG A 158 10.43 -3.22 -3.40
C ARG A 158 9.48 -2.52 -4.35
N SER A 159 10.02 -1.81 -5.33
CA SER A 159 9.24 -1.16 -6.38
C SER A 159 9.01 -2.08 -7.59
N SER A 160 9.88 -3.05 -7.84
CA SER A 160 9.69 -4.02 -8.93
C SER A 160 10.65 -5.22 -8.84
N GLY A 161 10.34 -6.28 -9.61
CA GLY A 161 11.25 -7.40 -9.84
C GLY A 161 11.41 -8.37 -8.66
N PHE A 162 10.49 -8.35 -7.69
CA PHE A 162 10.55 -9.24 -6.55
C PHE A 162 10.25 -10.69 -6.95
N VAL A 163 11.07 -11.60 -6.43
CA VAL A 163 10.87 -13.04 -6.50
C VAL A 163 11.20 -13.62 -5.14
N TYR A 164 10.33 -14.49 -4.61
CA TYR A 164 10.63 -15.22 -3.39
C TYR A 164 11.92 -16.04 -3.55
N PRO A 165 12.79 -16.07 -2.53
CA PRO A 165 14.03 -16.82 -2.59
C PRO A 165 13.76 -18.33 -2.63
N ASP A 166 14.60 -19.04 -3.37
CA ASP A 166 14.61 -20.51 -3.36
C ASP A 166 15.18 -21.02 -2.04
N GLY A 167 14.51 -22.00 -1.44
CA GLY A 167 14.99 -22.70 -0.26
C GLY A 167 13.94 -22.83 0.84
N SER A 168 14.43 -23.13 2.04
CA SER A 168 13.62 -23.33 3.25
C SER A 168 13.84 -22.20 4.25
N VAL A 169 12.82 -21.93 5.05
CA VAL A 169 12.90 -21.07 6.24
C VAL A 169 14.01 -21.60 7.15
N ASN A 170 14.94 -20.74 7.54
CA ASN A 170 16.10 -21.05 8.38
C ASN A 170 16.12 -20.30 9.72
N ILE A 171 15.25 -19.30 9.90
CA ILE A 171 15.13 -18.53 11.14
C ILE A 171 13.78 -18.78 11.80
N THR A 172 13.74 -18.69 13.12
CA THR A 172 12.50 -18.77 13.89
C THR A 172 11.80 -17.40 13.94
N PHE A 173 10.56 -17.38 14.44
CA PHE A 173 9.87 -16.11 14.71
C PHE A 173 10.55 -15.30 15.82
N ASP A 174 11.10 -15.95 16.84
CA ASP A 174 11.83 -15.29 17.93
C ASP A 174 13.13 -14.64 17.40
N ASP A 175 13.82 -15.32 16.47
CA ASP A 175 14.98 -14.75 15.78
C ASP A 175 14.56 -13.51 14.98
N ALA A 176 13.46 -13.60 14.23
CA ALA A 176 12.93 -12.50 13.44
C ALA A 176 12.55 -11.30 14.32
N GLU A 177 11.91 -11.52 15.47
CA GLU A 177 11.58 -10.46 16.43
C GLU A 177 12.85 -9.75 16.93
N SER A 178 13.87 -10.53 17.31
CA SER A 178 15.16 -10.01 17.78
C SER A 178 15.88 -9.18 16.70
N ILE A 179 15.88 -9.67 15.46
CA ILE A 179 16.40 -8.97 14.29
C ILE A 179 15.65 -7.65 14.08
N ALA A 180 14.32 -7.69 14.11
CA ALA A 180 13.48 -6.50 13.93
C ALA A 180 13.73 -5.46 15.02
N LYS A 181 13.81 -5.85 16.30
CA LYS A 181 14.12 -4.92 17.42
C LYS A 181 15.48 -4.25 17.24
N THR A 182 16.49 -5.04 16.87
CA THR A 182 17.84 -4.53 16.62
C THR A 182 17.85 -3.55 15.45
N PHE A 183 17.18 -3.90 14.35
CA PHE A 183 17.06 -3.06 13.18
C PHE A 183 16.34 -1.74 13.48
N ILE A 184 15.18 -1.80 14.15
CA ILE A 184 14.40 -0.61 14.52
C ILE A 184 15.22 0.30 15.43
N THR A 185 15.87 -0.26 16.45
CA THR A 185 16.71 0.52 17.38
C THR A 185 17.82 1.26 16.63
N LYS A 186 18.48 0.59 15.68
CA LYS A 186 19.49 1.20 14.82
C LYS A 186 18.88 2.28 13.90
N ALA A 187 17.74 1.98 13.30
CA ALA A 187 17.07 2.83 12.31
C ALA A 187 16.40 4.07 12.90
N LEU A 188 16.07 4.06 14.18
CA LEU A 188 15.53 5.22 14.90
C LEU A 188 16.61 5.91 15.74
N GLY A 189 17.65 5.19 16.14
CA GLY A 189 18.72 5.67 17.03
C GLY A 189 18.39 5.51 18.51
N GLU A 190 17.20 4.98 18.84
CA GLU A 190 16.73 4.74 20.19
C GLU A 190 15.85 3.49 20.23
N SER A 191 15.75 2.89 21.42
CA SER A 191 14.80 1.79 21.62
C SER A 191 13.38 2.39 21.64
N PRO A 192 12.45 1.87 20.84
CA PRO A 192 11.07 2.33 20.87
C PRO A 192 10.45 1.90 22.21
N GLY A 193 10.42 2.83 23.17
CA GLY A 193 10.04 2.55 24.57
C GLY A 193 8.56 2.20 24.79
N ASN A 194 7.71 2.41 23.79
CA ASN A 194 6.24 2.30 23.88
C ASN A 194 5.68 1.47 22.70
N LEU A 195 5.97 0.17 22.68
CA LEU A 195 5.44 -0.74 21.66
C LEU A 195 4.49 -1.77 22.27
N PHE A 196 3.40 -2.07 21.57
CA PHE A 196 2.68 -3.33 21.79
C PHE A 196 3.60 -4.51 21.47
N PRO A 197 3.34 -5.69 22.07
CA PRO A 197 3.96 -6.93 21.64
C PRO A 197 3.93 -7.12 20.12
N ALA A 198 5.02 -7.67 19.59
CA ALA A 198 5.21 -7.83 18.16
C ALA A 198 4.22 -8.85 17.58
N ILE A 199 3.52 -8.47 16.54
CA ILE A 199 2.77 -9.39 15.70
C ILE A 199 3.75 -9.97 14.70
N ILE A 200 3.97 -11.28 14.77
CA ILE A 200 4.94 -11.96 13.90
C ILE A 200 4.19 -12.94 13.01
N SER A 201 4.30 -12.76 11.70
CA SER A 201 3.65 -13.63 10.72
C SER A 201 4.60 -14.00 9.59
N SER A 202 4.48 -15.22 9.05
CA SER A 202 5.20 -15.59 7.82
C SER A 202 4.42 -15.08 6.61
N GLY A 203 4.66 -13.84 6.23
CA GLY A 203 4.25 -13.24 4.97
C GLY A 203 2.74 -13.05 4.79
N TYR A 204 2.38 -12.01 4.03
CA TYR A 204 1.01 -11.62 3.67
C TYR A 204 0.35 -12.56 2.66
N THR A 205 0.77 -13.83 2.59
CA THR A 205 0.36 -14.73 1.51
C THR A 205 -0.62 -15.75 2.00
N GLU A 206 -1.82 -15.71 1.43
CA GLU A 206 -2.84 -16.77 1.48
C GLU A 206 -2.34 -18.12 0.94
N ASN A 207 -1.08 -18.20 0.44
CA ASN A 207 -0.55 -19.36 -0.25
C ASN A 207 0.81 -19.86 0.26
N LEU A 208 1.00 -19.87 1.58
CA LEU A 208 2.15 -20.55 2.22
C LEU A 208 2.34 -21.99 1.71
N THR A 209 1.25 -22.70 1.44
CA THR A 209 1.27 -24.06 0.86
C THR A 209 1.83 -24.07 -0.55
N GLU A 210 1.41 -23.15 -1.42
CA GLU A 210 1.92 -23.03 -2.79
C GLU A 210 3.42 -22.64 -2.80
N LEU A 211 3.84 -21.71 -1.94
CA LEU A 211 5.26 -21.34 -1.81
C LEU A 211 6.11 -22.56 -1.45
N LYS A 212 5.67 -23.34 -0.46
CA LYS A 212 6.35 -24.59 -0.08
C LYS A 212 6.40 -25.59 -1.23
N GLN A 213 5.33 -25.76 -1.99
CA GLN A 213 5.30 -26.65 -3.16
C GLN A 213 6.27 -26.20 -4.26
N LYS A 214 6.48 -24.90 -4.41
CA LYS A 214 7.44 -24.30 -5.35
C LYS A 214 8.87 -24.25 -4.82
N GLY A 215 9.14 -24.77 -3.62
CA GLY A 215 10.46 -24.69 -2.98
C GLY A 215 10.89 -23.26 -2.66
N LYS A 216 9.92 -22.36 -2.44
CA LYS A 216 10.13 -20.95 -2.11
C LYS A 216 9.92 -20.71 -0.62
N ALA A 217 10.77 -19.89 -0.02
CA ALA A 217 10.59 -19.48 1.37
C ALA A 217 9.82 -18.15 1.45
N PRO A 218 8.80 -18.04 2.33
CA PRO A 218 8.13 -16.77 2.59
C PRO A 218 9.05 -15.82 3.35
N GLU A 219 8.74 -14.54 3.37
CA GLU A 219 9.35 -13.59 4.31
C GLU A 219 8.62 -13.63 5.66
N ILE A 220 9.28 -13.18 6.71
CA ILE A 220 8.68 -12.99 8.02
C ILE A 220 8.41 -11.49 8.19
N LEU A 221 7.15 -11.14 8.43
CA LEU A 221 6.74 -9.81 8.82
C LEU A 221 6.74 -9.73 10.34
N VAL A 222 7.45 -8.75 10.88
CA VAL A 222 7.35 -8.33 12.27
C VAL A 222 6.67 -6.96 12.29
N HIS A 223 5.56 -6.87 12.99
CA HIS A 223 4.71 -5.68 13.06
C HIS A 223 4.52 -5.25 14.51
N TYR A 224 4.97 -4.05 14.84
CA TYR A 224 4.69 -3.39 16.12
C TYR A 224 3.67 -2.28 15.94
N LEU A 225 2.74 -2.17 16.89
CA LEU A 225 1.91 -0.99 17.07
C LEU A 225 2.55 -0.08 18.13
N ILE A 226 2.56 1.22 17.87
CA ILE A 226 3.03 2.22 18.85
C ILE A 226 1.90 2.46 19.86
N THR A 227 2.27 2.72 21.12
CA THR A 227 1.31 2.97 22.20
C THR A 227 1.37 4.39 22.74
N HIS A 228 0.23 4.83 23.27
CA HIS A 228 0.11 6.01 24.12
C HIS A 228 -0.78 5.64 25.30
N ASN A 229 -0.30 5.85 26.53
CA ASN A 229 -0.96 5.39 27.77
C ASN A 229 -1.39 3.92 27.69
N GLU A 230 -0.49 3.04 27.27
CA GLU A 230 -0.73 1.59 27.12
C GLU A 230 -1.80 1.19 26.08
N LEU A 231 -2.43 2.15 25.39
CA LEU A 231 -3.41 1.91 24.34
C LEU A 231 -2.80 2.02 22.94
N PRO A 232 -3.27 1.21 21.97
CA PRO A 232 -2.67 1.14 20.64
C PRO A 232 -3.07 2.35 19.80
N CYS A 233 -2.10 2.90 19.07
CA CYS A 233 -2.32 3.99 18.13
C CYS A 233 -2.63 3.42 16.73
N HIS A 234 -3.86 3.63 16.26
CA HIS A 234 -4.34 3.20 14.96
C HIS A 234 -3.55 3.91 13.84
N ALA A 235 -2.94 3.11 12.95
CA ALA A 235 -2.01 3.51 11.89
C ALA A 235 -0.57 3.87 12.33
N ALA A 236 -0.27 3.92 13.63
CA ALA A 236 1.09 4.15 14.13
C ALA A 236 1.84 2.82 14.23
N THR A 237 2.59 2.46 13.19
CA THR A 237 3.13 1.10 13.02
C THR A 237 4.61 1.08 12.67
N LEU A 238 5.29 0.02 13.13
CA LEU A 238 6.63 -0.34 12.67
C LEU A 238 6.57 -1.72 12.04
N LEU A 239 6.70 -1.78 10.71
CA LEU A 239 6.73 -3.00 9.93
C LEU A 239 8.17 -3.29 9.49
N VAL A 240 8.60 -4.53 9.67
CA VAL A 240 9.91 -5.02 9.21
C VAL A 240 9.70 -6.35 8.51
N PHE A 241 10.16 -6.45 7.26
CA PHE A 241 10.14 -7.69 6.50
C PHE A 241 11.54 -8.30 6.50
N ILE A 242 11.61 -9.57 6.84
CA ILE A 242 12.84 -10.31 7.04
C ILE A 242 12.87 -11.51 6.10
N ASP A 243 13.94 -11.63 5.34
CA ASP A 243 14.23 -12.82 4.53
C ASP A 243 14.40 -14.02 5.48
N SER A 244 13.50 -14.99 5.37
CA SER A 244 13.43 -16.11 6.31
C SER A 244 14.57 -17.12 6.16
N ILE A 245 15.36 -17.04 5.08
CA ILE A 245 16.49 -17.92 4.81
C ILE A 245 17.78 -17.34 5.41
N THR A 246 17.95 -16.02 5.30
CA THR A 246 19.20 -15.32 5.60
C THR A 246 19.13 -14.47 6.86
N GLY A 247 17.94 -14.15 7.38
CA GLY A 247 17.76 -13.23 8.50
C GLY A 247 18.03 -11.77 8.17
N LYS A 248 18.18 -11.41 6.88
CA LYS A 248 18.37 -10.03 6.47
C LYS A 248 17.05 -9.28 6.45
N VAL A 249 17.05 -8.04 6.94
CA VAL A 249 15.93 -7.12 6.72
C VAL A 249 15.93 -6.71 5.25
N VAL A 250 14.79 -6.90 4.59
CA VAL A 250 14.61 -6.60 3.16
C VAL A 250 13.73 -5.37 2.94
N GLU A 251 12.78 -5.11 3.84
CA GLU A 251 11.90 -3.93 3.78
C GLU A 251 11.57 -3.42 5.18
N CYS A 252 11.19 -2.15 5.25
CA CYS A 252 10.60 -1.58 6.45
C CYS A 252 9.57 -0.49 6.11
N HIS A 253 8.57 -0.34 6.97
CA HIS A 253 7.60 0.75 6.90
C HIS A 253 7.34 1.28 8.30
N PHE A 254 7.74 2.52 8.57
CA PHE A 254 7.70 3.11 9.91
C PHE A 254 6.79 4.32 9.96
N THR A 255 5.53 4.14 10.33
CA THR A 255 4.58 5.23 10.54
C THR A 255 4.64 5.67 12.00
N ILE A 256 5.51 6.64 12.25
CA ILE A 256 5.77 7.17 13.59
C ILE A 256 5.14 8.56 13.69
N PRO A 257 3.97 8.67 14.30
CA PRO A 257 3.40 9.96 14.63
C PRO A 257 4.19 10.68 15.73
N ASP A 258 4.16 12.02 15.70
CA ASP A 258 4.67 12.86 16.79
C ASP A 258 3.64 12.93 17.92
N LEU A 259 3.56 11.86 18.73
CA LEU A 259 2.56 11.74 19.78
C LEU A 259 2.72 12.77 20.90
N GLN A 260 3.92 13.32 21.11
CA GLN A 260 4.20 14.23 22.22
C GLN A 260 3.57 15.62 22.02
N ASN A 261 3.34 16.01 20.77
CA ASN A 261 2.76 17.30 20.41
C ASN A 261 1.25 17.24 20.17
N LEU A 262 0.61 16.13 20.52
CA LEU A 262 -0.82 15.92 20.35
C LEU A 262 -1.55 15.99 21.69
N THR A 263 -2.79 16.49 21.64
CA THR A 263 -3.73 16.40 22.78
C THR A 263 -4.58 15.16 22.60
N PHE A 264 -4.82 14.40 23.67
CA PHE A 264 -5.63 13.18 23.65
C PHE A 264 -6.93 13.38 24.42
N ALA A 265 -7.98 12.68 24.00
CA ALA A 265 -9.20 12.56 24.79
C ALA A 265 -8.95 11.70 26.06
N SER A 266 -9.99 11.48 26.87
CA SER A 266 -9.92 10.54 27.98
C SER A 266 -9.60 9.12 27.47
N GLU A 267 -8.83 8.34 28.24
CA GLU A 267 -8.56 6.93 27.94
C GLU A 267 -9.71 6.00 28.38
N VAL A 268 -10.62 6.52 29.20
CA VAL A 268 -11.81 5.81 29.68
C VAL A 268 -12.95 6.07 28.69
N PRO A 269 -13.47 5.04 28.00
CA PRO A 269 -14.56 5.21 27.05
C PRO A 269 -15.90 5.45 27.77
N ASP A 270 -16.70 6.39 27.26
CA ASP A 270 -18.09 6.59 27.72
C ASP A 270 -19.06 5.62 27.04
N VAL A 271 -18.69 5.14 25.85
CA VAL A 271 -19.43 4.15 25.07
C VAL A 271 -18.69 2.83 25.12
N THR A 272 -19.34 1.79 25.64
CA THR A 272 -18.79 0.43 25.69
C THR A 272 -18.73 -0.20 24.31
N PHE A 273 -17.91 -1.25 24.15
CA PHE A 273 -17.86 -2.02 22.90
C PHE A 273 -19.24 -2.58 22.48
N ASP A 274 -20.03 -3.10 23.42
CA ASP A 274 -21.37 -3.64 23.13
C ASP A 274 -22.35 -2.55 22.66
N GLU A 275 -22.22 -1.33 23.18
CA GLU A 275 -23.01 -0.18 22.72
C GLU A 275 -22.57 0.26 21.32
N ALA A 276 -21.26 0.35 21.07
CA ALA A 276 -20.72 0.64 19.74
C ALA A 276 -21.18 -0.40 18.70
N LYS A 277 -21.17 -1.68 19.06
CA LYS A 277 -21.71 -2.76 18.23
C LYS A 277 -23.18 -2.54 17.91
N LYS A 278 -24.03 -2.27 18.91
CA LYS A 278 -25.46 -2.01 18.70
C LYS A 278 -25.72 -0.80 17.82
N ILE A 279 -24.91 0.25 17.93
CA ILE A 279 -25.00 1.43 17.05
C ILE A 279 -24.77 1.02 15.59
N VAL A 280 -23.72 0.25 15.31
CA VAL A 280 -23.42 -0.25 13.96
C VAL A 280 -24.51 -1.19 13.45
N GLU A 281 -24.98 -2.13 14.28
CA GLU A 281 -26.08 -3.04 13.93
C GLU A 281 -27.37 -2.27 13.61
N SER A 282 -27.68 -1.20 14.34
CA SER A 282 -28.82 -0.33 14.06
C SER A 282 -28.69 0.33 12.69
N GLN A 283 -27.55 0.95 12.39
CA GLN A 283 -27.32 1.61 11.10
C GLN A 283 -27.42 0.64 9.91
N ILE A 284 -26.89 -0.59 10.07
CA ILE A 284 -27.03 -1.62 9.04
C ILE A 284 -28.48 -2.03 8.87
N ASN A 285 -29.22 -2.21 9.96
CA ASN A 285 -30.62 -2.65 9.92
C ASN A 285 -31.59 -1.56 9.42
N GLU A 286 -31.25 -0.29 9.53
CA GLU A 286 -32.02 0.81 8.95
C GLU A 286 -32.07 0.70 7.42
N GLU A 287 -30.92 0.40 6.79
CA GLU A 287 -30.82 0.28 5.33
C GLU A 287 -31.12 -1.15 4.83
N TYR A 288 -30.76 -2.16 5.63
CA TYR A 288 -30.92 -3.58 5.33
C TYR A 288 -31.57 -4.32 6.52
N PRO A 289 -32.90 -4.25 6.69
CA PRO A 289 -33.59 -4.83 7.83
C PRO A 289 -33.33 -6.34 8.00
N GLY A 290 -32.86 -6.72 9.19
CA GLY A 290 -32.62 -8.13 9.52
C GLY A 290 -31.24 -8.67 9.11
N GLU A 291 -30.38 -7.81 8.55
CA GLU A 291 -29.09 -8.23 8.03
C GLU A 291 -28.02 -8.29 9.11
N ALA A 292 -28.06 -7.40 10.10
CA ALA A 292 -27.03 -7.37 11.14
C ALA A 292 -26.99 -8.69 11.95
N GLN A 293 -28.12 -9.40 12.06
CA GLN A 293 -28.18 -10.71 12.71
C GLN A 293 -27.35 -11.79 11.98
N ASN A 294 -27.12 -11.61 10.67
CA ASN A 294 -26.29 -12.49 9.85
C ASN A 294 -24.80 -12.18 9.94
N LEU A 295 -24.42 -11.12 10.67
CA LEU A 295 -23.04 -10.72 10.88
C LEU A 295 -22.54 -11.20 12.23
N ASP A 296 -21.28 -11.62 12.27
CA ASP A 296 -20.50 -11.61 13.48
C ASP A 296 -19.68 -10.31 13.51
N ILE A 297 -19.96 -9.48 14.51
CA ILE A 297 -19.27 -8.20 14.72
C ILE A 297 -18.40 -8.36 15.94
N THR A 298 -17.09 -8.29 15.70
CA THR A 298 -16.05 -8.44 16.70
C THR A 298 -15.24 -7.15 16.79
N CYS A 299 -14.64 -6.90 17.94
CA CYS A 299 -13.54 -5.95 17.97
C CYS A 299 -12.37 -6.64 17.31
N LYS A 300 -11.62 -5.92 16.49
CA LYS A 300 -10.32 -6.42 16.07
C LYS A 300 -9.50 -6.68 17.34
N ASP A 301 -9.29 -7.96 17.69
CA ASP A 301 -8.31 -8.33 18.71
C ASP A 301 -6.98 -7.77 18.23
N LYS A 302 -6.13 -7.34 19.18
CA LYS A 302 -5.00 -6.40 19.14
C LYS A 302 -4.03 -6.49 17.96
N THR A 303 -4.19 -7.45 17.06
CA THR A 303 -3.19 -7.89 16.13
C THR A 303 -3.85 -8.40 14.86
N GLY A 304 -3.87 -7.58 13.80
CA GLY A 304 -4.26 -8.02 12.44
C GLY A 304 -3.31 -9.05 11.81
N GLY A 305 -2.71 -9.91 12.61
CA GLY A 305 -1.82 -11.00 12.22
C GLY A 305 -1.86 -12.09 13.29
N ILE A 306 -1.87 -13.33 12.79
CA ILE A 306 -1.97 -14.59 13.52
C ILE A 306 -1.06 -14.59 14.76
N TYR A 307 -1.65 -14.44 15.94
CA TYR A 307 -0.97 -14.78 17.18
C TYR A 307 -1.06 -16.29 17.43
N LYS A 308 0.04 -16.86 17.92
CA LYS A 308 0.01 -18.11 18.67
C LYS A 308 -0.74 -17.85 19.98
N GLU A 309 -1.85 -18.54 20.13
CA GLU A 309 -2.53 -18.89 21.40
C GLU A 309 -3.04 -17.72 22.28
N GLU A 310 -4.37 -17.63 22.31
CA GLU A 310 -5.25 -17.32 23.45
C GLU A 310 -4.64 -16.50 24.61
N LYS A 311 -5.05 -15.23 24.72
CA LYS A 311 -5.53 -14.60 25.97
C LYS A 311 -5.74 -13.09 25.80
N SER A 312 -6.94 -12.68 25.41
CA SER A 312 -7.87 -11.94 26.29
C SER A 312 -9.09 -11.53 25.47
N GLY A 313 -10.25 -12.13 25.75
CA GLY A 313 -11.54 -11.75 25.16
C GLY A 313 -12.05 -10.40 25.65
N THR A 314 -11.20 -9.38 25.71
CA THR A 314 -11.55 -8.00 26.03
C THR A 314 -11.18 -7.13 24.84
N ALA A 315 -12.21 -6.59 24.19
CA ALA A 315 -12.07 -5.54 23.19
C ALA A 315 -11.43 -4.32 23.84
N ASP A 316 -10.24 -3.93 23.40
CA ASP A 316 -9.59 -2.69 23.85
C ASP A 316 -9.73 -1.62 22.76
N PRO A 317 -10.04 -0.36 23.13
CA PRO A 317 -10.13 0.72 22.18
C PRO A 317 -8.74 1.15 21.66
N PHE A 318 -8.73 1.92 20.57
CA PHE A 318 -7.53 2.43 19.91
C PHE A 318 -7.53 3.96 19.90
N TRP A 319 -6.35 4.58 19.90
CA TRP A 319 -6.22 5.99 19.54
C TRP A 319 -6.31 6.15 18.03
N ASP A 320 -7.20 7.01 17.53
CA ASP A 320 -7.29 7.33 16.11
C ASP A 320 -6.15 8.26 15.67
N THR A 321 -4.97 7.71 15.45
CA THR A 321 -3.78 8.46 14.99
C THR A 321 -3.63 8.46 13.46
N GLY A 322 -4.74 8.42 12.73
CA GLY A 322 -4.75 8.50 11.27
C GLY A 322 -4.52 9.92 10.72
N MET A 323 -4.77 10.11 9.42
CA MET A 323 -4.68 11.42 8.75
C MET A 323 -5.39 12.62 9.44
N PRO A 324 -6.56 12.45 10.09
CA PRO A 324 -7.29 13.58 10.67
C PRO A 324 -6.48 14.33 11.71
N VAL A 325 -5.70 13.60 12.51
CA VAL A 325 -4.85 14.17 13.57
C VAL A 325 -3.78 15.11 13.01
N TYR A 326 -3.28 14.83 11.81
CA TYR A 326 -2.19 15.61 11.19
C TYR A 326 -2.69 16.66 10.20
N SER A 327 -3.93 16.54 9.74
CA SER A 327 -4.55 17.49 8.82
C SER A 327 -5.38 18.55 9.56
N ASP A 328 -5.90 18.23 10.75
CA ASP A 328 -6.78 19.08 11.55
C ASP A 328 -6.40 18.96 13.04
N ASN A 329 -5.30 19.61 13.42
CA ASN A 329 -4.75 19.59 14.78
C ASN A 329 -5.58 20.45 15.78
N THR A 330 -6.88 20.63 15.50
CA THR A 330 -7.78 21.45 16.33
C THR A 330 -8.59 20.62 17.32
N LEU A 331 -8.66 19.30 17.11
CA LEU A 331 -9.37 18.36 17.96
C LEU A 331 -8.38 17.40 18.65
N PRO A 332 -8.66 16.98 19.88
CA PRO A 332 -7.88 15.94 20.51
C PRO A 332 -7.98 14.62 19.72
N VAL A 333 -6.92 13.81 19.78
CA VAL A 333 -6.88 12.44 19.27
C VAL A 333 -8.00 11.65 19.94
N ARG A 334 -8.87 11.06 19.12
CA ARG A 334 -10.05 10.34 19.57
C ARG A 334 -9.69 8.94 20.03
N LEU A 335 -10.39 8.47 21.05
CA LEU A 335 -10.44 7.06 21.38
C LEU A 335 -11.54 6.41 20.52
N ILE A 336 -11.26 5.28 19.89
CA ILE A 336 -12.15 4.62 18.93
C ILE A 336 -12.28 3.11 19.17
N TRP A 337 -13.45 2.57 18.82
CA TRP A 337 -13.67 1.15 18.63
C TRP A 337 -13.48 0.79 17.16
N PHE A 338 -12.69 -0.25 16.89
CA PHE A 338 -12.53 -0.82 15.54
C PHE A 338 -13.28 -2.15 15.45
N LEU A 339 -14.38 -2.16 14.70
CA LEU A 339 -15.27 -3.30 14.58
C LEU A 339 -15.07 -3.99 13.23
N GLU A 340 -14.68 -5.25 13.23
CA GLU A 340 -14.65 -6.09 12.05
C GLU A 340 -15.97 -6.85 11.92
N MET A 341 -16.43 -7.04 10.68
CA MET A 341 -17.70 -7.68 10.40
C MET A 341 -17.49 -8.84 9.44
N GLU A 342 -17.88 -10.03 9.89
CA GLU A 342 -17.82 -11.25 9.10
C GLU A 342 -19.23 -11.81 8.86
N SER A 343 -19.51 -12.32 7.66
CA SER A 343 -20.77 -12.99 7.38
C SER A 343 -20.77 -14.39 8.01
N LYS A 344 -21.78 -14.68 8.84
CA LYS A 344 -21.99 -16.01 9.43
C LYS A 344 -22.23 -17.11 8.39
N THR A 345 -22.61 -16.73 7.18
CA THR A 345 -22.97 -17.66 6.10
C THR A 345 -21.85 -17.89 5.09
N GLY A 346 -20.68 -17.25 5.27
CA GLY A 346 -19.54 -17.36 4.36
C GLY A 346 -19.72 -16.68 3.00
N ASN A 347 -20.94 -16.25 2.64
CA ASN A 347 -21.21 -15.42 1.47
C ASN A 347 -21.17 -13.94 1.87
N VAL A 348 -19.97 -13.36 1.87
CA VAL A 348 -19.84 -11.92 1.57
C VAL A 348 -19.81 -11.87 0.05
N GLY A 349 -20.75 -11.15 -0.58
CA GLY A 349 -20.89 -11.14 -2.03
C GLY A 349 -19.55 -10.97 -2.77
N ASP A 350 -19.42 -11.69 -3.89
CA ASP A 350 -18.29 -11.64 -4.82
C ASP A 350 -17.73 -10.22 -4.92
N ASN A 351 -16.43 -10.08 -4.65
CA ASN A 351 -15.64 -8.85 -4.56
C ASN A 351 -15.84 -8.00 -3.30
N SER A 352 -15.12 -8.33 -2.25
CA SER A 352 -14.02 -7.42 -1.87
C SER A 352 -13.08 -8.11 -0.88
N TYR A 353 -11.81 -8.16 -1.27
CA TYR A 353 -10.65 -8.34 -0.40
C TYR A 353 -10.52 -7.18 0.65
N TYR A 354 -11.57 -6.35 0.79
CA TYR A 354 -11.63 -5.11 1.54
C TYR A 354 -12.95 -5.05 2.34
N ASN A 355 -12.90 -5.67 3.52
CA ASN A 355 -13.34 -5.08 4.79
C ASN A 355 -14.78 -4.57 4.85
N SER A 356 -15.68 -5.43 5.36
CA SER A 356 -16.82 -4.94 6.13
C SER A 356 -16.32 -4.57 7.53
N TYR A 357 -16.16 -3.27 7.82
CA TYR A 357 -15.71 -2.79 9.12
C TYR A 357 -16.32 -1.43 9.46
N SER A 358 -16.26 -1.10 10.74
CA SER A 358 -16.73 0.15 11.28
C SER A 358 -15.73 0.74 12.27
N ILE A 359 -15.67 2.06 12.35
CA ILE A 359 -14.93 2.81 13.37
C ILE A 359 -15.94 3.70 14.09
N VAL A 360 -16.00 3.57 15.42
CA VAL A 360 -16.93 4.31 16.27
C VAL A 360 -16.15 5.09 17.32
N ASP A 361 -16.47 6.36 17.52
CA ASP A 361 -15.90 7.16 18.60
C ASP A 361 -16.34 6.60 19.97
N ALA A 362 -15.36 6.33 20.84
CA ALA A 362 -15.58 5.65 22.11
C ALA A 362 -16.16 6.55 23.22
N HIS A 363 -16.30 7.86 22.97
CA HIS A 363 -16.94 8.81 23.90
C HIS A 363 -18.32 9.26 23.42
N THR A 364 -18.49 9.44 22.10
CA THR A 364 -19.74 10.00 21.55
C THR A 364 -20.65 8.96 20.92
N GLY A 365 -20.12 7.79 20.53
CA GLY A 365 -20.84 6.80 19.75
C GLY A 365 -21.03 7.19 18.28
N GLU A 366 -20.39 8.28 17.82
CA GLU A 366 -20.40 8.69 16.42
C GLU A 366 -19.74 7.61 15.54
N VAL A 367 -20.43 7.18 14.49
CA VAL A 367 -19.85 6.28 13.48
C VAL A 367 -19.00 7.11 12.53
N LEU A 368 -17.68 7.04 12.72
CA LEU A 368 -16.69 7.76 11.93
C LEU A 368 -16.49 7.10 10.55
N ARG A 369 -16.56 5.77 10.52
CA ARG A 369 -16.43 5.00 9.28
C ARG A 369 -17.33 3.79 9.31
N LEU A 370 -18.01 3.49 8.20
CA LEU A 370 -18.77 2.27 8.00
C LEU A 370 -18.71 1.91 6.52
N SER A 371 -18.13 0.74 6.23
CA SER A 371 -18.11 0.15 4.89
C SER A 371 -18.87 -1.16 4.94
N TYR A 372 -20.09 -1.19 4.40
CA TYR A 372 -20.89 -2.42 4.34
C TYR A 372 -21.89 -2.36 3.18
N LYS A 373 -21.74 -3.26 2.20
CA LYS A 373 -22.53 -3.25 0.95
C LYS A 373 -22.55 -1.86 0.31
N GLY A 374 -23.71 -1.23 0.19
CA GLY A 374 -23.87 0.13 -0.34
C GLY A 374 -23.68 1.26 0.68
N ILE A 375 -23.54 0.93 1.98
CA ILE A 375 -23.32 1.93 3.03
C ILE A 375 -21.85 2.33 3.02
N GLN A 376 -21.59 3.63 2.84
CA GLN A 376 -20.24 4.20 2.87
C GLN A 376 -20.21 5.50 3.68
N ILE A 377 -19.93 5.35 4.98
CA ILE A 377 -19.56 6.46 5.86
C ILE A 377 -18.04 6.50 5.92
N ASP A 378 -17.46 7.67 5.66
CA ASP A 378 -16.01 7.85 5.75
C ASP A 378 -15.66 9.31 6.05
N TYR A 379 -15.43 9.59 7.34
CA TYR A 379 -15.01 10.89 7.82
C TYR A 379 -13.66 11.36 7.23
N LEU A 380 -12.86 10.46 6.64
CA LEU A 380 -11.59 10.83 6.01
C LEU A 380 -11.77 11.51 4.65
N LYS A 381 -12.93 11.35 3.99
CA LYS A 381 -13.19 11.90 2.64
C LYS A 381 -12.92 13.40 2.55
N LYS A 382 -13.12 14.16 3.63
CA LYS A 382 -12.88 15.62 3.65
C LYS A 382 -11.39 16.01 3.52
N TYR A 383 -10.47 15.07 3.75
CA TYR A 383 -9.03 15.32 3.70
C TYR A 383 -8.37 14.90 2.37
N PHE A 384 -9.12 14.25 1.48
CA PHE A 384 -8.64 13.78 0.17
C PHE A 384 -9.28 14.54 -1.01
N GLN A 385 -9.90 15.69 -0.75
CA GLN A 385 -10.38 16.64 -1.76
C GLN A 385 -9.29 17.66 -2.08
#